data_AF-A0A3D3CLJ1-F1
#
_entry.id   AF-A0A3D3CLJ1-F1
#
_cell.length_a   1.000
_cell.length_b   1.000
_cell.length_c   1.000
_cell.angle_alpha   90.00
_cell.angle_beta   90.00
_cell.angle_gamma   90.00
#
_symmetry.space_group_name_H-M   'P 1'
#
loop_
_entity.id
_entity.type
_entity.pdbx_description
1 polymer ?
#
loop_
_entity_poly.entity_id
_entity_poly.type
_entity_poly.pdbx_seq_one_letter_code
_entity_poly.pdbx_strand_id
1 'polypeptide(L)'
;DEACAMIRTEIDSMPSELDGVSRKVMQLEIEEAALKKEKDPASAVRLKALQDELEEARDEQGLLRERYESEKKGIGEVRALRERIATT
;
A
#
# COMPACT_ATOMS: atom_id res chain seq x y z
N ASP A 1 -22.80 -18.27 -0.26
CA ASP A 1 -22.22 -17.10 -0.96
C ASP A 1 -21.75 -15.96 -0.06
N GLU A 2 -22.19 -15.86 1.18
CA GLU A 2 -21.84 -14.73 2.06
C GLU A 2 -20.34 -14.66 2.42
N ALA A 3 -19.69 -15.79 2.71
CA ALA A 3 -18.25 -15.83 2.99
C ALA A 3 -17.37 -15.49 1.76
N CYS A 4 -17.81 -15.89 0.55
CA CYS A 4 -17.13 -15.54 -0.70
C CYS A 4 -17.29 -14.06 -1.05
N ALA A 5 -18.42 -13.44 -0.68
CA ALA A 5 -18.67 -12.03 -0.91
C ALA A 5 -17.78 -11.14 0.00
N MET A 6 -17.65 -11.48 1.28
CA MET A 6 -16.83 -10.71 2.22
C MET A 6 -15.35 -10.64 1.81
N ILE A 7 -14.74 -11.79 1.48
CA ILE A 7 -13.33 -11.86 1.06
C ILE A 7 -13.09 -10.99 -0.17
N ARG A 8 -14.01 -11.01 -1.14
CA ARG A 8 -13.89 -10.24 -2.38
C ARG A 8 -13.97 -8.73 -2.13
N THR A 9 -14.86 -8.30 -1.23
CA THR A 9 -14.95 -6.89 -0.83
C THR A 9 -13.68 -6.42 -0.10
N GLU A 10 -13.08 -7.24 0.76
CA GLU A 10 -11.81 -6.91 1.44
C GLU A 10 -10.63 -6.77 0.44
N ILE A 11 -10.59 -7.63 -0.58
CA ILE A 11 -9.56 -7.54 -1.63
C ILE A 11 -9.80 -6.33 -2.53
N ASP A 12 -11.04 -5.89 -2.72
CA ASP A 12 -11.33 -4.67 -3.50
C ASP A 12 -11.05 -3.40 -2.65
N SER A 13 -11.17 -3.47 -1.32
CA SER A 13 -10.84 -2.35 -0.42
C SER A 13 -9.33 -2.15 -0.22
N MET A 14 -8.54 -3.23 -0.17
CA MET A 14 -7.08 -3.18 -0.02
C MET A 14 -6.37 -2.33 -1.12
N PRO A 15 -6.71 -2.43 -2.42
CA PRO A 15 -6.24 -1.53 -3.47
C PRO A 15 -6.55 -0.07 -3.20
N SER A 16 -7.72 0.23 -2.63
CA SER A 16 -8.11 1.61 -2.31
C SER A 16 -7.28 2.17 -1.16
N GLU A 17 -6.99 1.36 -0.14
CA GLU A 17 -6.09 1.71 0.97
C GLU A 17 -4.65 1.90 0.47
N LEU A 18 -4.14 0.96 -0.33
CA LEU A 18 -2.81 1.04 -0.94
C LEU A 18 -2.65 2.27 -1.84
N ASP A 19 -3.68 2.61 -2.63
CA ASP A 19 -3.71 3.84 -3.43
C ASP A 19 -3.66 5.08 -2.54
N GLY A 20 -4.40 5.08 -1.43
CA GLY A 20 -4.41 6.16 -0.45
C GLY A 20 -3.01 6.43 0.13
N VAL A 21 -2.35 5.38 0.63
CA VAL A 21 -0.99 5.47 1.18
C VAL A 21 0.02 5.85 0.09
N SER A 22 -0.12 5.31 -1.12
CA SER A 22 0.76 5.65 -2.25
C SER A 22 0.70 7.14 -2.62
N ARG A 23 -0.51 7.73 -2.60
CA ARG A 23 -0.67 9.18 -2.83
C ARG A 23 -0.05 10.00 -1.69
N LYS A 24 -0.19 9.55 -0.44
CA LYS A 24 0.43 10.19 0.73
C LYS A 24 1.96 10.19 0.60
N VAL A 25 2.56 9.04 0.29
CA VAL A 25 4.01 8.93 0.04
C VAL A 25 4.45 9.91 -1.05
N MET A 26 3.76 9.95 -2.20
CA MET A 26 4.10 10.87 -3.28
C MET A 26 4.03 12.35 -2.86
N GLN A 27 3.01 12.74 -2.08
CA GLN A 27 2.89 14.11 -1.56
C GLN A 27 4.05 14.47 -0.64
N LEU A 28 4.42 13.55 0.27
CA LEU A 28 5.55 13.74 1.17
C LEU A 28 6.87 13.84 0.39
N GLU A 29 7.11 13.01 -0.64
CA GLU A 29 8.31 13.11 -1.48
C GLU A 29 8.42 14.46 -2.21
N ILE A 30 7.29 15.00 -2.68
CA ILE A 30 7.25 16.31 -3.32
C ILE A 30 7.61 17.42 -2.32
N GLU A 31 7.03 17.38 -1.12
CA GLU A 31 7.33 18.35 -0.06
C GLU A 31 8.79 18.21 0.41
N GLU A 32 9.32 16.99 0.54
CA GLU A 32 10.72 16.72 0.84
C GLU A 32 11.65 17.36 -0.20
N ALA A 33 11.35 17.18 -1.50
CA ALA A 33 12.12 17.75 -2.59
C ALA A 33 12.06 19.29 -2.64
N ALA A 34 10.94 19.88 -2.19
CA ALA A 34 10.80 21.32 -2.05
C ALA A 34 11.64 21.85 -0.88
N LEU A 35 11.51 21.24 0.31
CA LEU A 35 12.23 21.64 1.52
C LEU A 35 13.75 21.46 1.40
N LYS A 36 14.22 20.46 0.65
CA LYS A 36 15.65 20.28 0.33
C LYS A 36 16.29 21.46 -0.41
N LYS A 37 15.50 22.33 -1.05
CA LYS A 37 15.99 23.53 -1.75
C LYS A 37 16.06 24.76 -0.86
N GLU A 38 15.35 24.74 0.27
CA GLU A 38 15.37 25.80 1.26
C GLU A 38 16.63 25.72 2.13
N LYS A 39 17.07 26.87 2.67
CA LYS A 39 18.30 26.98 3.47
C LYS A 39 18.07 27.49 4.88
N ASP A 40 16.82 27.76 5.25
CA ASP A 40 16.51 28.28 6.57
C ASP A 40 16.47 27.15 7.62
N PRO A 41 16.78 27.46 8.90
CA PRO A 41 16.77 26.46 9.97
C PRO A 41 15.40 25.82 10.22
N ALA A 42 14.29 26.51 9.97
CA ALA A 42 12.96 25.97 10.19
C ALA A 42 12.63 24.88 9.16
N SER A 43 13.01 25.10 7.89
CA SER A 43 12.90 24.10 6.82
C SER A 43 13.72 22.84 7.11
N ALA A 44 14.91 22.97 7.72
CA ALA A 44 15.72 21.81 8.10
C ALA A 44 15.04 20.96 9.20
N VAL A 45 14.40 21.60 10.18
CA VAL A 45 13.64 20.89 11.23
C VAL A 45 12.41 20.21 10.64
N ARG A 46 11.66 20.92 9.77
CA ARG A 46 10.49 20.36 9.10
C ARG A 46 10.85 19.20 8.17
N LEU A 47 11.95 19.31 7.43
CA LEU A 47 12.46 18.26 6.54
C LEU A 47 12.73 16.98 7.33
N LYS A 48 13.34 17.08 8.51
CA LYS A 48 13.61 15.90 9.33
C LYS A 48 12.32 15.21 9.78
N ALA A 49 11.37 15.97 10.32
CA ALA A 49 10.07 15.41 10.72
C ALA A 49 9.33 14.78 9.53
N LEU A 50 9.42 15.40 8.35
CA LEU A 50 8.80 14.88 7.14
C LEU A 50 9.47 13.59 6.65
N GLN A 51 10.77 13.44 6.81
CA GLN A 51 11.49 12.21 6.49
C GLN A 51 11.05 11.06 7.39
N ASP A 52 10.86 11.32 8.68
CA ASP A 52 10.31 10.32 9.62
C ASP A 52 8.88 9.91 9.19
N GLU A 53 8.01 10.88 8.86
CA GLU A 53 6.65 10.61 8.35
C GLU A 53 6.66 9.82 7.01
N LEU A 54 7.63 10.09 6.14
CA LEU A 54 7.78 9.42 4.85
C LEU A 54 8.20 7.96 5.04
N GLU A 55 9.09 7.68 5.99
CA GLU A 55 9.53 6.33 6.33
C GLU A 55 8.37 5.51 6.86
N GLU A 56 7.60 6.05 7.81
CA GLU A 56 6.38 5.41 8.33
C GLU A 56 5.37 5.09 7.21
N ALA A 57 5.12 6.05 6.31
CA ALA A 57 4.18 5.86 5.20
C ALA A 57 4.67 4.82 4.18
N ARG A 58 5.99 4.71 3.96
CA ARG A 58 6.58 3.69 3.08
C ARG A 58 6.50 2.30 3.70
N ASP A 59 6.71 2.19 5.00
CA ASP A 59 6.56 0.93 5.74
C ASP A 59 5.11 0.45 5.68
N GLU A 60 4.15 1.34 5.91
CA GLU A 60 2.72 1.04 5.76
C GLU A 60 2.38 0.59 4.33
N GLN A 61 2.88 1.30 3.32
CA GLN A 61 2.70 0.94 1.92
C GLN A 61 3.26 -0.47 1.62
N GLY A 62 4.44 -0.78 2.14
CA GLY A 62 5.10 -2.07 1.99
C GLY A 62 4.29 -3.21 2.59
N LEU A 63 3.82 -3.04 3.83
CA LEU A 63 3.00 -4.01 4.54
C LEU A 63 1.68 -4.29 3.82
N LEU A 64 0.96 -3.24 3.39
CA LEU A 64 -0.30 -3.39 2.65
C LEU A 64 -0.08 -4.11 1.31
N ARG A 65 1.01 -3.78 0.61
CA ARG A 65 1.36 -4.40 -0.66
C ARG A 65 1.71 -5.88 -0.50
N GLU A 66 2.51 -6.23 0.50
CA GLU A 66 2.88 -7.62 0.78
C GLU A 66 1.63 -8.45 1.13
N ARG A 67 0.76 -7.91 1.99
CA ARG A 67 -0.50 -8.54 2.34
C ARG A 67 -1.37 -8.79 1.09
N TYR A 68 -1.51 -7.79 0.24
CA TYR A 68 -2.27 -7.90 -1.01
C TYR A 68 -1.71 -8.95 -1.97
N GLU A 69 -0.39 -8.98 -2.17
CA GLU A 69 0.30 -9.97 -3.02
C GLU A 69 0.07 -11.40 -2.49
N SER A 70 0.19 -11.59 -1.17
CA SER A 70 -0.06 -12.87 -0.50
C SER A 70 -1.51 -13.34 -0.67
N GLU A 71 -2.48 -12.46 -0.42
CA GLU A 71 -3.90 -12.77 -0.57
C GLU A 71 -4.25 -13.12 -2.03
N LYS A 72 -3.76 -12.32 -2.99
CA LYS A 72 -3.96 -12.58 -4.42
C LYS A 72 -3.39 -13.93 -4.85
N LYS A 73 -2.21 -14.30 -4.34
CA LYS A 73 -1.58 -15.59 -4.64
C LYS A 73 -2.43 -16.75 -4.12
N GLY A 74 -2.88 -16.69 -2.86
CA GLY A 74 -3.73 -17.73 -2.28
C GLY A 74 -5.03 -17.96 -3.07
N ILE A 75 -5.65 -16.87 -3.56
CA ILE A 75 -6.87 -16.97 -4.36
C ILE A 75 -6.60 -17.57 -5.74
N GLY A 76 -5.46 -17.21 -6.35
CA GLY A 76 -5.02 -17.81 -7.61
C GLY A 76 -4.86 -19.32 -7.49
N GLU A 77 -4.22 -19.79 -6.42
CA GLU A 77 -4.04 -21.22 -6.15
C GLU A 77 -5.37 -21.96 -5.94
N VAL A 78 -6.29 -21.38 -5.15
CA VAL A 78 -7.62 -21.97 -4.94
C VAL A 78 -8.43 -22.03 -6.24
N ARG A 79 -8.38 -20.98 -7.07
CA ARG A 79 -9.05 -20.99 -8.39
C ARG A 79 -8.48 -22.07 -9.30
N ALA A 80 -7.15 -22.17 -9.39
CA ALA A 80 -6.50 -23.18 -10.21
C ALA A 80 -6.83 -24.62 -9.76
N LEU A 81 -6.91 -24.86 -8.44
CA LEU A 81 -7.33 -26.15 -7.90
C LEU A 81 -8.79 -26.47 -8.24
N ARG A 82 -9.70 -25.49 -8.12
CA ARG A 82 -11.11 -25.67 -8.50
C ARG A 82 -11.28 -25.98 -9.98
N GLU A 83 -10.57 -25.28 -10.86
CA GLU A 83 -10.61 -25.55 -12.31
C GLU A 83 -10.10 -26.96 -12.63
N ARG A 84 -9.02 -27.41 -11.98
CA ARG A 84 -8.51 -28.78 -12.16
C ARG A 84 -9.52 -29.85 -11.72
N ILE A 85 -10.20 -29.65 -10.60
CA ILE A 85 -11.23 -30.58 -10.11
C ILE A 85 -12.47 -30.57 -11.02
N ALA A 86 -12.89 -29.41 -11.51
CA ALA A 86 -14.07 -29.28 -12.38
C ALA A 86 -13.85 -29.83 -13.80
N THR A 87 -12.60 -29.97 -14.24
CA THR A 87 -12.24 -30.52 -15.56
C THR A 87 -12.08 -32.04 -15.54
N THR A 88 -12.11 -32.68 -14.36
CA THR A 88 -12.03 -34.14 -14.18
C THR A 88 -13.43 -34.72 -13.93
#